data_AF-A0A183NJ20-F1
#
_entry.id   AF-A0A183NJ20-F1
#
_cell.length_a   1.000
_cell.length_b   1.000
_cell.length_c   1.000
_cell.angle_alpha   90.00
_cell.angle_beta   90.00
_cell.angle_gamma   90.00
#
_symmetry.space_group_name_H-M   'P 1'
#
loop_
_entity.id
_entity.type
_entity.pdbx_description
1 polymer ?
#
loop_
_entity_poly.entity_id
_entity_poly.type
_entity_poly.pdbx_seq_one_letter_code
_entity_poly.pdbx_strand_id
1 'polypeptide(L)'
;MYSYGSGMASAMYSILIHPDRDLSTILNCSLESSNGLSNIHKRLFDERTQVTVSQFELMLKERELSHNSAPFEPTFRPEGLFPGSYYLKNVDGRYRRFYEKLSEC
;
A
#
# COMPACT_ATOMS: atom_id res chain seq x y z
N MET A 1 3.25 8.47 20.84
CA MET A 1 2.70 8.56 19.48
C MET A 1 2.13 9.96 19.27
N TYR A 2 2.29 10.52 18.07
CA TYR A 2 1.71 11.81 17.70
C TYR A 2 1.03 11.67 16.33
N SER A 3 -0.23 12.05 16.24
CA SER A 3 -1.03 12.02 15.01
C SER A 3 -1.51 13.43 14.67
N TYR A 4 -1.40 13.81 13.40
CA TYR A 4 -1.70 15.15 12.90
C TYR A 4 -2.51 15.08 11.61
N GLY A 5 -3.55 15.91 11.51
CA GLY A 5 -4.33 16.18 10.30
C GLY A 5 -4.59 17.69 10.12
N SER A 6 -4.32 18.19 8.92
CA SER A 6 -4.57 19.58 8.52
C SER A 6 -6.05 19.97 8.63
N GLY A 7 -6.38 21.24 8.89
CA GLY A 7 -7.74 21.74 9.15
C GLY A 7 -7.84 22.23 10.60
N MET A 8 -7.97 21.29 11.54
CA MET A 8 -7.14 21.19 12.75
C MET A 8 -7.59 20.02 13.61
N ALA A 9 -6.93 18.86 13.47
CA ALA A 9 -7.13 17.74 14.39
C ALA A 9 -5.80 17.06 14.67
N SER A 10 -5.40 17.00 15.94
CA SER A 10 -4.20 16.28 16.36
C SER A 10 -4.40 15.62 17.71
N ALA A 11 -3.67 14.55 17.94
CA ALA A 11 -3.68 13.81 19.19
C ALA A 11 -2.27 13.34 19.53
N MET A 12 -1.87 13.59 20.78
CA MET A 12 -0.72 12.95 21.39
C MET A 12 -1.21 11.90 22.38
N TYR A 13 -0.68 10.69 22.29
CA TYR A 13 -1.05 9.59 23.16
C TYR A 13 0.15 8.68 23.42
N SER A 14 0.12 7.94 24.52
CA SER A 14 1.14 6.97 24.90
C SER A 14 0.61 5.55 24.71
N ILE A 15 1.53 4.63 24.44
CA ILE A 15 1.30 3.19 24.45
C ILE A 15 2.30 2.62 25.45
N LEU A 16 1.81 1.86 26.43
CA LEU A 16 2.65 1.12 27.36
C LEU A 16 2.75 -0.33 26.87
N ILE A 17 3.96 -0.77 26.54
CA ILE A 17 4.24 -2.18 26.27
C ILE A 17 4.51 -2.84 27.64
N HIS A 18 3.72 -3.85 27.98
CA HIS A 18 3.88 -4.55 29.25
C HIS A 18 5.24 -5.26 29.29
N PRO A 19 6.01 -5.18 30.39
CA PRO A 19 7.36 -5.76 30.47
C PRO A 19 7.38 -7.27 30.20
N ASP A 20 6.34 -7.99 30.63
CA ASP A 20 6.23 -9.44 30.43
C ASP A 20 5.72 -9.86 29.03
N ARG A 21 5.55 -8.91 28.10
CA ARG A 21 5.09 -9.18 26.74
C ARG A 21 6.19 -8.83 25.75
N ASP A 22 6.84 -9.86 25.23
CA ASP A 22 7.79 -9.69 24.14
C ASP A 22 7.08 -9.14 22.88
N LEU A 23 7.73 -8.20 22.21
CA LEU A 23 7.25 -7.60 20.97
C LEU A 23 7.04 -8.64 19.87
N SER A 24 7.85 -9.70 19.83
CA SER A 24 7.66 -10.80 18.87
C SER A 24 6.30 -11.50 19.04
N THR A 25 5.84 -11.63 20.30
CA THR A 25 4.54 -12.21 20.65
C THR A 25 3.39 -11.27 20.27
N ILE A 26 3.60 -9.96 20.41
CA ILE A 26 2.61 -8.94 20.02
C ILE A 26 2.47 -8.85 18.50
N LEU A 27 3.59 -8.89 17.79
CA LEU A 27 3.64 -8.70 16.34
C LEU A 27 3.38 -9.99 15.55
N ASN A 28 3.32 -11.14 16.23
CA ASN A 28 3.21 -12.47 15.64
C ASN A 28 4.17 -12.66 14.46
N CYS A 29 5.37 -12.09 14.56
CA CYS A 29 6.40 -12.15 13.55
C CYS A 29 7.77 -12.30 14.23
N SER A 30 8.65 -13.08 13.60
CA SER A 30 10.04 -13.18 14.04
C SER A 30 10.72 -11.83 13.81
N LEU A 31 11.13 -11.18 14.89
CA LEU A 31 11.99 -9.99 14.82
C LEU A 31 13.42 -10.36 14.43
N GLU A 32 13.79 -11.62 14.57
CA GLU A 32 15.06 -12.15 14.10
C GLU A 32 14.95 -12.53 12.62
N SER A 33 15.70 -11.81 11.78
CA SER A 33 16.04 -12.25 10.43
C SER A 33 17.36 -12.99 10.50
N SER A 34 17.38 -14.24 10.03
CA SER A 34 18.61 -15.05 9.92
C SER A 34 19.71 -14.38 9.08
N ASN A 35 19.36 -13.38 8.27
CA ASN A 35 20.25 -12.64 7.39
C ASN A 35 20.32 -11.14 7.73
N GLY A 36 19.82 -10.71 8.90
CA GLY A 36 19.83 -9.30 9.35
C GLY A 36 18.85 -8.36 8.66
N LEU A 37 18.05 -8.83 7.69
CA LEU A 37 17.06 -8.04 6.96
C LEU A 37 15.63 -8.48 7.31
N SER A 38 14.88 -7.64 8.02
CA SER A 38 13.47 -7.93 8.32
C SER A 38 12.62 -8.06 7.05
N ASN A 39 11.51 -8.80 7.10
CA ASN A 39 10.61 -8.99 5.95
C ASN A 39 10.16 -7.67 5.31
N ILE A 40 10.07 -6.58 6.09
CA ILE A 40 9.73 -5.25 5.56
C ILE A 40 10.84 -4.68 4.68
N HIS A 41 12.11 -4.88 5.04
CA HIS A 41 13.23 -4.39 4.24
C HIS A 41 13.35 -5.12 2.92
N LYS A 42 13.20 -6.45 2.91
CA LYS A 42 13.17 -7.24 1.67
C LYS A 42 12.07 -6.73 0.72
N ARG A 43 10.85 -6.56 1.24
CA ARG A 43 9.74 -6.00 0.48
C ARG A 43 10.02 -4.59 -0.07
N LEU A 44 10.70 -3.74 0.69
CA LEU A 44 10.95 -2.35 0.30
C LEU A 44 12.15 -2.18 -0.62
N PHE A 45 13.21 -2.95 -0.46
CA PHE A 45 14.47 -2.77 -1.17
C PHE A 45 14.62 -3.70 -2.37
N ASP A 46 14.09 -4.93 -2.27
CA ASP A 46 14.37 -5.97 -3.26
C ASP A 46 13.17 -6.25 -4.17
N GLU A 47 11.94 -6.13 -3.64
CA GLU A 47 10.73 -6.57 -4.36
C GLU A 47 9.99 -5.43 -5.08
N ARG A 48 10.32 -4.16 -4.78
CA ARG A 48 9.73 -3.01 -5.51
C ARG A 48 10.47 -2.74 -6.81
N THR A 49 9.71 -2.32 -7.82
CA THR A 49 10.28 -1.83 -9.08
C THR A 49 10.47 -0.32 -9.03
N GLN A 50 11.69 0.14 -9.26
CA GLN A 50 11.96 1.56 -9.46
C GLN A 50 11.48 2.00 -10.85
N VAL A 51 10.82 3.15 -10.92
CA VAL A 51 10.40 3.79 -12.18
C VAL A 51 11.18 5.08 -12.41
N THR A 52 11.29 5.50 -13.66
CA THR A 52 11.90 6.79 -14.00
C THR A 52 10.99 7.95 -13.62
N VAL A 53 11.56 9.15 -13.48
CA VAL A 53 10.80 10.38 -13.19
C VAL A 53 9.71 10.60 -14.25
N SER A 54 10.05 10.47 -15.53
CA SER A 54 9.08 10.68 -16.62
C SER A 54 7.95 9.65 -16.62
N GLN A 55 8.23 8.38 -16.26
CA GLN A 55 7.17 7.37 -16.08
C GLN A 55 6.25 7.74 -14.90
N PHE A 56 6.82 8.21 -13.80
CA PHE A 56 6.05 8.64 -12.64
C PHE A 56 5.16 9.86 -12.94
N GLU A 57 5.69 10.86 -13.66
CA GLU A 57 4.90 12.03 -14.10
C GLU A 57 3.73 11.63 -15.02
N LEU A 58 3.96 10.67 -15.93
CA LEU A 58 2.88 10.14 -16.77
C LEU A 58 1.78 9.52 -15.92
N MET A 59 2.13 8.71 -14.91
CA MET A 59 1.16 8.10 -13.99
C MET A 59 0.38 9.15 -13.19
N LEU A 60 1.03 10.24 -12.75
CA LEU A 60 0.37 11.35 -12.07
C LEU A 60 -0.66 12.03 -12.98
N LYS A 61 -0.30 12.27 -14.24
CA LYS A 61 -1.21 12.85 -15.25
C LYS A 61 -2.38 11.92 -15.58
N GLU A 62 -2.13 10.61 -15.73
CA GLU A 62 -3.19 9.60 -15.91
C GLU A 62 -4.16 9.61 -14.71
N ARG A 63 -3.64 9.73 -13.49
CA ARG A 63 -4.46 9.81 -12.27
C ARG A 63 -5.31 11.08 -12.24
N GLU A 64 -4.76 12.22 -12.63
CA GLU A 64 -5.49 13.48 -12.71
C GLU A 64 -6.65 13.38 -13.71
N LEU A 65 -6.38 12.88 -14.92
CA LEU A 65 -7.37 12.74 -15.99
C LEU A 65 -8.47 11.72 -15.67
N SER A 66 -8.16 10.68 -14.89
CA SER A 66 -9.12 9.64 -14.51
C SER A 66 -9.87 9.94 -13.20
N HIS A 67 -9.51 11.02 -12.51
CA HIS A 67 -10.15 11.37 -11.24
C HIS A 67 -11.64 11.68 -11.44
N ASN A 68 -12.51 10.84 -10.85
CA ASN A 68 -13.98 10.89 -10.97
C ASN A 68 -14.55 10.55 -12.36
N SER A 69 -13.77 9.90 -13.23
CA SER A 69 -14.27 9.43 -14.52
C SER A 69 -15.22 8.22 -14.35
N ALA A 70 -16.36 8.27 -15.04
CA ALA A 70 -17.33 7.18 -15.14
C ALA A 70 -18.11 7.29 -16.48
N PRO A 71 -18.24 6.19 -17.26
CA PRO A 71 -17.62 4.89 -17.07
C PRO A 71 -16.09 4.94 -17.26
N PHE A 72 -15.36 4.08 -16.56
CA PHE A 72 -13.90 4.03 -16.62
C PHE A 72 -13.38 2.61 -16.40
N GLU A 73 -12.44 2.18 -17.24
CA GLU A 73 -11.72 0.92 -17.10
C GLU A 73 -10.22 1.25 -17.07
N PRO A 74 -9.54 1.12 -15.91
CA PRO A 74 -8.11 1.35 -15.82
C PRO A 74 -7.33 0.40 -16.73
N THR A 75 -6.27 0.90 -17.36
CA THR A 75 -5.29 0.04 -18.01
C THR A 75 -4.67 -0.90 -16.98
N PHE A 76 -5.01 -2.19 -17.04
CA PHE A 76 -4.49 -3.19 -16.11
C PHE A 76 -3.03 -3.53 -16.45
N ARG A 77 -2.13 -3.35 -15.47
CA ARG A 77 -0.70 -3.68 -15.56
C ARG A 77 -0.32 -4.58 -14.37
N PRO A 78 -0.50 -5.91 -14.48
CA PRO A 78 -0.27 -6.84 -13.36
C PRO A 78 1.18 -6.85 -12.88
N GLU A 79 2.13 -6.49 -13.75
CA GLU A 79 3.58 -6.54 -13.49
C GLU A 79 4.01 -5.60 -12.35
N GLY A 80 3.18 -4.62 -11.99
CA GLY A 80 3.45 -3.67 -10.91
C GLY A 80 2.78 -3.99 -9.57
N LEU A 81 2.04 -5.10 -9.47
CA LEU A 81 1.30 -5.48 -8.27
C LEU A 81 1.88 -6.73 -7.63
N PHE A 82 1.92 -6.75 -6.29
CA PHE A 82 2.31 -7.95 -5.56
C PHE A 82 1.22 -9.03 -5.65
N PRO A 83 1.57 -10.33 -5.64
CA PRO A 83 0.61 -11.42 -5.56
C PRO A 83 -0.42 -11.21 -4.44
N GLY A 84 -1.69 -11.52 -4.71
CA GLY A 84 -2.79 -11.30 -3.77
C GLY A 84 -3.28 -9.85 -3.62
N SER A 85 -2.69 -8.88 -4.34
CA SER A 85 -3.16 -7.49 -4.32
C SER A 85 -4.55 -7.34 -4.94
N TYR A 86 -5.42 -6.60 -4.27
CA TYR A 86 -6.68 -6.12 -4.85
C TYR A 86 -6.42 -4.92 -5.77
N TYR A 87 -7.07 -4.87 -6.92
CA TYR A 87 -6.98 -3.75 -7.87
C TYR A 87 -8.36 -3.35 -8.40
N LEU A 88 -8.48 -2.09 -8.84
CA LEU A 88 -9.69 -1.58 -9.46
C LEU A 88 -9.82 -2.16 -10.87
N LYS A 89 -10.85 -2.98 -11.10
CA LYS A 89 -11.16 -3.54 -12.41
C LYS A 89 -11.86 -2.53 -13.31
N ASN A 90 -12.94 -1.93 -12.81
CA ASN A 90 -13.68 -0.90 -13.55
C ASN A 90 -14.57 -0.04 -12.62
N VAL A 91 -15.01 1.08 -13.16
CA VAL A 91 -16.04 1.96 -12.61
C VAL A 91 -17.16 2.08 -13.64
N ASP A 92 -18.38 1.74 -13.27
CA ASP A 92 -19.50 1.86 -14.20
C ASP A 92 -20.11 3.26 -14.25
N GLY A 93 -21.08 3.48 -15.13
CA GLY A 93 -21.76 4.77 -15.29
C GLY A 93 -22.60 5.22 -14.08
N ARG A 94 -22.72 4.39 -13.03
CA ARG A 94 -23.33 4.76 -11.74
C ARG A 94 -22.27 4.95 -10.66
N TYR A 95 -21.01 5.10 -11.05
CA TYR A 95 -19.86 5.27 -10.15
C TYR A 95 -19.63 4.08 -9.21
N ARG A 96 -20.19 2.90 -9.50
CA ARG A 96 -19.92 1.68 -8.73
C ARG A 96 -18.54 1.15 -9.14
N ARG A 97 -17.72 0.83 -8.14
CA ARG A 97 -16.35 0.33 -8.33
C ARG A 97 -16.33 -1.18 -8.18
N PHE A 98 -15.70 -1.86 -9.12
CA PHE A 98 -15.52 -3.31 -9.12
C PHE A 98 -14.04 -3.61 -8.97
N TYR A 99 -13.74 -4.60 -8.14
CA TYR A 99 -12.37 -4.97 -7.79
C TYR A 99 -12.13 -6.44 -8.08
N GLU A 100 -10.90 -6.75 -8.45
CA GLU A 100 -10.40 -8.12 -8.57
C GLU A 100 -9.15 -8.28 -7.72
N LYS A 101 -8.74 -9.53 -7.52
CA LYS A 101 -7.56 -9.90 -6.75
C LYS A 101 -6.58 -10.61 -7.68
N LEU A 102 -5.33 -10.18 -7.70
CA LEU A 102 -4.28 -10.89 -8.40
C LEU A 102 -4.07 -12.27 -7.75
N SER A 103 -3.88 -13.32 -8.54
CA SER A 103 -3.65 -14.67 -8.01
C SER A 103 -2.49 -14.68 -7.03
N GLU A 104 -2.64 -15.48 -5.96
CA GLU A 104 -1.51 -15.85 -5.11
C GLU A 104 -0.72 -16.93 -5.87
N CYS A 105 0.60 -16.77 -5.99
CA CYS A 105 1.48 -17.83 -6.48
C CYS A 105 1.74 -18.86 -5.37
#